data_AF-A0A318RLP4-F1
#
_entry.id   AF-A0A318RLP4-F1
#
_cell.length_a   1.000
_cell.length_b   1.000
_cell.length_c   1.000
_cell.angle_alpha   90.00
_cell.angle_beta   90.00
_cell.angle_gamma   90.00
#
_symmetry.space_group_name_H-M   'P 1'
#
loop_
_entity.id
_entity.type
_entity.pdbx_description
1 polymer ?
#
loop_
_entity_poly.entity_id
_entity_poly.type
_entity_poly.pdbx_seq_one_letter_code
_entity_poly.pdbx_strand_id
1 'polypeptide(L)'
;MKAVVMECRIRVCATPARFLSFRRRAEQLADAAFSGRTRRSSAAVDSGSRLLLRQWHMHNDVTRLGEPQCREVCLAFADNPARLTPAKLEALSRNILATLEIDTAGSSTETVPWILTLTTDADAAYRRQMTDRHPTLHTSAGSASDGLVAPMVSAAQDVLQ
;
A
#
# COMPACT_ATOMS: atom_id res chain seq x y z
N MET A 1 9.87 18.18 14.01
CA MET A 1 8.89 17.15 14.44
C MET A 1 9.18 15.86 13.71
N LYS A 2 9.19 14.73 14.42
CA LYS A 2 9.37 13.40 13.82
C LYS A 2 8.10 13.02 13.04
N ALA A 3 8.26 12.47 11.84
CA ALA A 3 7.12 11.96 11.08
C ALA A 3 6.49 10.77 11.81
N VAL A 4 5.17 10.73 11.88
CA VAL A 4 4.41 9.55 12.28
C VAL A 4 4.24 8.64 11.07
N VAL A 5 4.17 7.34 11.32
CA VAL A 5 3.95 6.33 10.30
C VAL A 5 2.68 5.58 10.65
N MET A 6 1.78 5.44 9.67
CA MET A 6 0.51 4.75 9.82
C MET A 6 0.28 3.80 8.66
N GLU A 7 -0.51 2.76 8.88
CA GLU A 7 -0.79 1.74 7.89
C GLU A 7 -2.26 1.31 7.90
N CYS A 8 -2.85 1.23 6.72
CA CYS A 8 -4.14 0.59 6.47
C CYS A 8 -3.90 -0.70 5.70
N ARG A 9 -4.20 -1.85 6.33
CA ARG A 9 -4.11 -3.18 5.71
C ARG A 9 -5.51 -3.74 5.54
N ILE A 10 -5.83 -4.15 4.32
CA ILE A 10 -7.10 -4.77 4.01
C ILE A 10 -6.81 -6.12 3.36
N ARG A 11 -7.08 -7.19 4.11
CA ARG A 11 -7.11 -8.56 3.59
C ARG A 11 -8.45 -8.78 2.92
N VAL A 12 -8.42 -9.30 1.71
CA VAL A 12 -9.59 -9.56 0.87
C VAL A 12 -9.42 -10.92 0.25
N CYS A 13 -10.51 -11.69 0.18
CA CYS A 13 -10.55 -12.86 -0.67
C CYS A 13 -11.56 -12.64 -1.78
N ALA A 14 -11.08 -12.61 -3.01
CA ALA A 14 -11.90 -12.28 -4.17
C ALA A 14 -11.35 -12.94 -5.44
N THR A 15 -12.14 -12.96 -6.51
CA THR A 15 -11.66 -13.30 -7.84
C THR A 15 -10.50 -12.37 -8.23
N PRO A 16 -9.56 -12.82 -9.08
CA PRO A 16 -8.40 -12.00 -9.46
C PRO A 16 -8.80 -10.64 -10.05
N ALA A 17 -9.85 -10.60 -10.87
CA ALA A 17 -10.35 -9.36 -11.49
C ALA A 17 -10.94 -8.38 -10.45
N ARG A 18 -11.70 -8.89 -9.48
CA ARG A 18 -12.28 -8.09 -8.41
C ARG A 18 -11.20 -7.54 -7.48
N PHE A 19 -10.21 -8.37 -7.12
CA PHE A 19 -9.05 -7.93 -6.33
C PHE A 19 -8.27 -6.80 -7.01
N LEU A 20 -7.95 -6.94 -8.31
CA LEU A 20 -7.21 -5.91 -9.06
C LEU A 20 -7.98 -4.58 -9.13
N SER A 21 -9.29 -4.66 -9.33
CA SER A 21 -10.17 -3.48 -9.34
C SER A 21 -10.21 -2.79 -7.97
N PHE A 22 -10.38 -3.58 -6.91
CA PHE A 22 -10.31 -3.11 -5.53
C PHE A 22 -8.98 -2.42 -5.23
N ARG A 23 -7.84 -3.06 -5.53
CA ARG A 23 -6.51 -2.49 -5.29
C ARG A 23 -6.34 -1.15 -5.99
N ARG A 24 -6.67 -1.08 -7.28
CA ARG A 24 -6.57 0.17 -8.07
C ARG A 24 -7.41 1.27 -7.44
N ARG A 25 -8.63 0.95 -6.99
CA ARG A 25 -9.50 1.94 -6.36
C ARG A 25 -8.98 2.38 -4.99
N ALA A 26 -8.45 1.44 -4.20
CA ALA A 26 -7.84 1.72 -2.91
C ALA A 26 -6.65 2.68 -3.04
N GLU A 27 -5.78 2.45 -4.04
CA GLU A 27 -4.65 3.33 -4.36
C GLU A 27 -5.13 4.73 -4.78
N GLN A 28 -6.13 4.84 -5.65
CA GLN A 28 -6.71 6.14 -6.04
C GLN A 28 -7.30 6.90 -4.84
N LEU A 29 -7.97 6.21 -3.92
CA LEU A 29 -8.54 6.83 -2.72
C LEU A 29 -7.46 7.26 -1.74
N ALA A 30 -6.42 6.45 -1.57
CA ALA A 30 -5.25 6.80 -0.78
C ALA A 30 -4.55 8.05 -1.33
N ASP A 31 -4.47 8.13 -2.66
CA ASP A 31 -3.89 9.26 -3.37
C ASP A 31 -4.65 10.55 -3.16
N ALA A 32 -5.99 10.48 -3.12
CA ALA A 32 -6.85 11.63 -2.89
C ALA A 32 -6.93 12.05 -1.42
N ALA A 33 -6.78 11.11 -0.48
CA ALA A 33 -6.96 11.36 0.95
C ALA A 33 -5.82 12.14 1.61
N PHE A 34 -4.60 12.05 1.06
CA PHE A 34 -3.42 12.69 1.63
C PHE A 34 -2.73 13.60 0.61
N SER A 35 -2.26 14.76 1.08
CA SER A 35 -1.59 15.76 0.23
C SER A 35 -0.32 15.21 -0.41
N GLY A 36 0.12 15.77 -1.54
CA GLY A 36 1.36 15.35 -2.24
C GLY A 36 2.66 15.43 -1.42
N ARG A 37 2.65 16.04 -0.24
CA ARG A 37 3.79 16.05 0.69
C ARG A 37 3.84 14.81 1.61
N THR A 38 2.76 14.05 1.70
CA THR A 38 2.69 12.82 2.48
C THR A 38 3.39 11.71 1.70
N ARG A 39 4.44 11.13 2.30
CA ARG A 39 5.09 9.95 1.70
C ARG A 39 4.14 8.76 1.85
N ARG A 40 4.03 7.96 0.80
CA ARG A 40 3.12 6.82 0.73
C ARG A 40 3.79 5.63 0.04
N SER A 41 3.36 4.44 0.40
CA SER A 41 3.75 3.20 -0.26
C SER A 41 2.58 2.23 -0.28
N SER A 42 2.45 1.49 -1.38
CA SER A 42 1.42 0.45 -1.58
C SER A 42 2.12 -0.88 -1.83
N ALA A 43 1.65 -1.95 -1.19
CA ALA A 43 2.10 -3.30 -1.44
C ALA A 43 0.91 -4.25 -1.49
N ALA A 44 1.02 -5.33 -2.27
CA ALA A 44 0.02 -6.38 -2.36
C ALA A 44 0.65 -7.74 -2.11
N VAL A 45 0.41 -8.33 -0.94
CA VAL A 45 1.01 -9.60 -0.52
C VAL A 45 -0.02 -10.73 -0.53
N ASP A 46 0.43 -11.97 -0.68
CA ASP A 46 -0.42 -13.12 -0.40
C ASP A 46 -0.73 -13.16 1.09
N SER A 47 -2.00 -13.37 1.45
CA SER A 47 -2.42 -13.44 2.85
C SER A 47 -2.53 -14.88 3.36
N GLY A 48 -2.68 -15.86 2.46
CA GLY A 48 -2.94 -17.26 2.84
C GLY A 48 -4.15 -17.46 3.78
N SER A 49 -5.10 -16.50 3.81
CA SER A 49 -6.16 -16.49 4.81
C SER A 49 -7.20 -17.59 4.58
N ARG A 50 -7.07 -18.71 5.30
CA ARG A 50 -8.04 -19.81 5.27
C ARG A 50 -9.44 -19.40 5.74
N LEU A 51 -9.53 -18.43 6.65
CA LEU A 51 -10.81 -17.92 7.15
C LEU A 51 -11.58 -17.20 6.04
N LEU A 52 -10.93 -16.25 5.35
CA LEU A 52 -11.55 -15.51 4.26
C LEU A 52 -11.88 -16.43 3.07
N LEU A 53 -11.00 -17.39 2.78
CA LEU A 53 -11.25 -18.39 1.75
C LEU A 53 -12.53 -19.19 2.03
N ARG A 54 -12.68 -19.68 3.27
CA ARG A 54 -13.88 -20.39 3.70
C ARG A 54 -15.12 -19.51 3.58
N GLN A 55 -15.06 -18.26 4.04
CA GLN A 55 -16.18 -17.32 3.91
C GLN A 55 -16.56 -17.08 2.46
N TRP A 56 -15.57 -16.93 1.57
CA TRP A 56 -15.83 -16.74 0.15
C TRP A 56 -16.57 -17.94 -0.43
N HIS A 57 -16.13 -19.16 -0.18
CA HIS A 57 -16.82 -20.38 -0.66
C HIS A 57 -18.22 -20.57 -0.07
N MET A 58 -18.52 -20.05 1.13
CA MET A 58 -19.87 -20.10 1.70
C MET A 58 -20.85 -19.17 0.99
N HIS A 59 -20.36 -18.07 0.41
CA HIS A 59 -21.20 -17.02 -0.17
C HIS A 59 -21.16 -16.95 -1.70
N ASN A 60 -20.24 -17.68 -2.34
CA ASN A 60 -19.97 -17.58 -3.76
C ASN A 60 -19.95 -18.96 -4.43
N ASP A 61 -20.39 -18.99 -5.70
CA ASP A 61 -20.33 -20.17 -6.54
C ASP A 61 -18.99 -20.21 -7.31
N VAL A 62 -18.10 -21.12 -6.90
CA VAL A 62 -16.78 -21.32 -7.51
C VAL A 62 -16.88 -21.79 -8.96
N THR A 63 -17.92 -22.53 -9.34
CA THR A 63 -18.07 -23.03 -10.72
C THR A 63 -18.34 -21.89 -11.70
N ARG A 64 -18.99 -20.82 -11.20
CA ARG A 64 -19.34 -19.63 -11.95
C ARG A 64 -18.26 -18.56 -11.91
N LEU A 65 -17.64 -18.35 -10.75
CA LEU A 65 -16.70 -17.25 -10.50
C LEU A 65 -15.23 -17.64 -10.64
N GLY A 66 -14.93 -18.95 -10.62
CA GLY A 66 -13.57 -19.47 -10.56
C GLY A 66 -12.96 -19.41 -9.16
N GLU A 67 -11.70 -19.83 -9.06
CA GLU A 67 -10.95 -19.85 -7.80
C GLU A 67 -10.61 -18.43 -7.31
N PRO A 68 -10.87 -18.11 -6.02
CA PRO A 68 -10.52 -16.82 -5.46
C PRO A 68 -9.03 -16.73 -5.11
N GLN A 69 -8.57 -15.52 -4.85
CA GLN A 69 -7.26 -15.23 -4.28
C GLN A 69 -7.45 -14.45 -2.98
N CYS A 70 -6.82 -14.92 -1.91
CA CYS A 70 -6.83 -14.21 -0.64
C CYS A 70 -5.55 -13.38 -0.51
N ARG A 71 -5.63 -12.08 -0.77
CA ARG A 71 -4.48 -11.16 -0.76
C ARG A 71 -4.70 -10.01 0.20
N GLU A 72 -3.62 -9.34 0.56
CA GLU A 72 -3.64 -8.16 1.41
C GLU A 72 -3.14 -6.95 0.64
N VAL A 73 -3.89 -5.85 0.70
CA VAL A 73 -3.44 -4.54 0.24
C VAL A 73 -2.96 -3.75 1.46
N CYS A 74 -1.69 -3.38 1.46
CA CYS A 74 -1.03 -2.61 2.51
C CYS A 74 -0.77 -1.19 2.00
N LEU A 75 -1.44 -0.21 2.59
CA LEU A 75 -1.29 1.22 2.28
C LEU A 75 -0.66 1.90 3.48
N ALA A 76 0.58 2.34 3.31
CA ALA A 76 1.35 2.93 4.40
C ALA A 76 1.70 4.39 4.09
N PHE A 77 1.67 5.22 5.13
CA PHE A 77 1.79 6.68 5.05
C PHE A 77 2.77 7.20 6.10
N ALA A 78 3.56 8.20 5.72
CA ALA A 78 4.46 8.89 6.63
C ALA A 78 4.39 10.42 6.44
N ASP A 79 4.00 11.13 7.49
CA ASP A 79 3.92 12.61 7.50
C ASP A 79 3.96 13.17 8.93
N ASN A 80 3.85 14.49 9.07
CA ASN A 80 3.65 15.18 10.34
C ASN A 80 2.29 14.75 10.99
N PRO A 81 2.25 14.55 12.32
CA PRO A 81 1.03 14.16 13.04
C PRO A 81 -0.15 15.14 12.89
N ALA A 82 0.09 16.41 12.59
CA ALA A 82 -0.97 17.38 12.29
C ALA A 82 -1.69 17.10 10.96
N ARG A 83 -1.04 16.41 10.01
CA ARG A 83 -1.61 16.08 8.70
C ARG A 83 -2.07 14.64 8.58
N LEU A 84 -1.32 13.71 9.17
CA LEU A 84 -1.61 12.28 9.21
C LEU A 84 -2.15 11.92 10.60
N THR A 85 -3.48 11.82 10.69
CA THR A 85 -4.18 11.53 11.95
C THR A 85 -4.88 10.16 11.87
N PRO A 86 -5.11 9.49 13.02
CA PRO A 86 -5.88 8.24 13.07
C PRO A 86 -7.25 8.37 12.40
N ALA A 87 -7.95 9.49 12.65
CA ALA A 87 -9.27 9.75 12.09
C ALA A 87 -9.28 9.81 10.55
N LYS A 88 -8.21 10.36 9.93
CA LYS A 88 -8.07 10.36 8.46
C LYS A 88 -7.81 8.96 7.91
N LEU A 89 -6.98 8.17 8.60
CA LEU A 89 -6.72 6.79 8.22
C LEU A 89 -8.01 5.95 8.30
N GLU A 90 -8.78 6.13 9.36
CA GLU A 90 -10.07 5.47 9.56
C GLU A 90 -11.09 5.89 8.48
N ALA A 91 -11.19 7.18 8.19
CA ALA A 91 -12.05 7.69 7.11
C ALA A 91 -11.65 7.13 5.74
N LEU A 92 -10.35 7.08 5.44
CA LEU A 92 -9.85 6.42 4.23
C LEU A 92 -10.26 4.94 4.19
N SER A 93 -10.09 4.22 5.30
CA SER A 93 -10.42 2.79 5.35
C SER A 93 -11.89 2.53 5.04
N ARG A 94 -12.81 3.35 5.59
CA ARG A 94 -14.24 3.26 5.26
C ARG A 94 -14.51 3.52 3.78
N ASN A 95 -13.90 4.56 3.22
CA ASN A 95 -14.05 4.88 1.80
C ASN A 95 -13.56 3.75 0.91
N ILE A 96 -12.46 3.08 1.28
CA ILE A 96 -11.94 1.92 0.55
C ILE A 96 -12.88 0.72 0.69
N LEU A 97 -13.35 0.42 1.90
CA LEU A 97 -14.23 -0.72 2.14
C LEU A 97 -15.59 -0.58 1.44
N ALA A 98 -16.13 0.63 1.33
CA ALA A 98 -17.33 0.90 0.55
C ALA A 98 -17.20 0.44 -0.93
N THR A 99 -15.98 0.37 -1.46
CA THR A 99 -15.75 -0.11 -2.85
C THR A 99 -15.96 -1.61 -3.00
N LEU A 100 -15.87 -2.37 -1.90
CA LEU A 100 -16.17 -3.80 -1.88
C LEU A 100 -17.68 -4.06 -1.86
N GLU A 101 -18.44 -3.15 -1.23
CA GLU A 101 -19.90 -3.19 -1.11
C GLU A 101 -20.62 -2.72 -2.38
N ILE A 102 -19.96 -1.94 -3.24
CA ILE A 102 -20.52 -1.53 -4.52
C ILE A 102 -20.56 -2.73 -5.47
N ASP A 103 -21.77 -3.27 -5.65
CA ASP A 103 -22.12 -4.21 -6.70
C ASP A 103 -21.75 -3.61 -8.06
N THR A 104 -20.76 -4.20 -8.73
CA THR A 104 -20.53 -3.91 -10.14
C THR A 104 -21.72 -4.51 -10.89
N ALA A 105 -22.67 -3.65 -11.27
CA ALA A 105 -23.82 -3.98 -12.08
C ALA A 105 -23.39 -4.76 -13.33
N GLY A 106 -23.45 -6.09 -13.25
CA GLY A 106 -22.84 -6.99 -14.23
C GLY A 106 -22.93 -8.46 -13.81
N SER A 107 -24.13 -8.98 -13.60
CA SER A 107 -24.53 -10.41 -13.52
C SER A 107 -23.83 -11.37 -12.53
N SER A 108 -22.79 -10.95 -11.81
CA SER A 108 -22.18 -11.76 -10.75
C SER A 108 -21.82 -10.91 -9.55
N THR A 109 -22.77 -10.77 -8.62
CA THR A 109 -22.59 -10.16 -7.31
C THR A 109 -21.69 -11.06 -6.47
N GLU A 110 -20.39 -10.98 -6.71
CA GLU A 110 -19.39 -11.64 -5.89
C GLU A 110 -19.38 -11.02 -4.49
N THR A 111 -19.60 -11.84 -3.46
CA THR A 111 -19.47 -11.43 -2.06
C THR A 111 -18.01 -11.50 -1.64
N VAL A 112 -17.39 -10.36 -1.37
CA VAL A 112 -15.96 -10.28 -1.01
C VAL A 112 -15.78 -10.17 0.51
N PRO A 113 -15.42 -11.25 1.22
CA PRO A 113 -15.07 -11.16 2.63
C PRO A 113 -13.72 -10.45 2.81
N TRP A 114 -13.61 -9.68 3.89
CA TRP A 114 -12.43 -8.87 4.17
C TRP A 114 -12.13 -8.75 5.67
N ILE A 115 -10.88 -8.42 6.00
CA ILE A 115 -10.42 -8.04 7.35
C ILE A 115 -9.64 -6.73 7.24
N LEU A 116 -10.04 -5.72 8.02
CA LEU A 116 -9.34 -4.46 8.16
C LEU A 116 -8.37 -4.53 9.36
N THR A 117 -7.16 -4.01 9.17
CA THR A 117 -6.21 -3.74 10.26
C THR A 117 -5.65 -2.34 10.08
N LEU A 118 -5.89 -1.47 11.06
CA LEU A 118 -5.33 -0.14 11.11
C LEU A 118 -4.20 -0.11 12.13
N THR A 119 -3.04 0.37 11.73
CA THR A 119 -1.91 0.58 12.63
C THR A 119 -1.60 2.06 12.73
N THR A 120 -1.73 2.57 13.95
CA THR A 120 -1.40 3.95 14.33
C THR A 120 -0.31 3.91 15.38
N ASP A 121 0.67 4.80 15.27
CA ASP A 121 1.77 4.91 16.24
C ASP A 121 2.53 3.60 16.49
N ALA A 122 3.06 3.04 15.39
CA ALA A 122 3.80 1.79 15.41
C ALA A 122 4.96 1.81 16.43
N ASP A 123 4.95 0.84 17.35
CA ASP A 123 6.08 0.58 18.23
C ASP A 123 7.35 0.26 17.40
N ALA A 124 8.50 0.16 18.08
CA ALA A 124 9.77 -0.05 17.38
C ALA A 124 9.82 -1.38 16.58
N ALA A 125 9.09 -2.41 17.00
CA ALA A 125 9.06 -3.71 16.35
C ALA A 125 8.18 -3.66 15.08
N TYR A 126 7.00 -3.08 15.17
CA TYR A 126 6.10 -2.92 14.03
C TYR A 126 6.70 -1.97 12.98
N ARG A 127 7.43 -0.94 13.40
CA ARG A 127 8.16 -0.05 12.48
C ARG A 127 9.14 -0.82 11.59
N ARG A 128 9.87 -1.81 12.12
CA ARG A 128 10.80 -2.63 11.32
C ARG A 128 10.06 -3.45 10.27
N GLN A 129 8.97 -4.12 10.66
CA GLN A 129 8.14 -4.88 9.72
C GLN A 129 7.49 -4.01 8.63
N MET A 130 7.14 -2.76 8.96
CA MET A 130 6.70 -1.78 7.97
C MET A 130 7.82 -1.35 7.05
N THR A 131 9.05 -1.16 7.55
CA THR A 131 10.21 -0.80 6.72
C THR A 131 10.51 -1.89 5.69
N ASP A 132 10.44 -3.16 6.07
CA ASP A 132 10.70 -4.28 5.14
C ASP A 132 9.65 -4.34 4.02
N ARG A 133 8.38 -4.07 4.33
CA ARG A 133 7.29 -4.00 3.34
C ARG A 133 7.29 -2.71 2.51
N HIS A 134 7.77 -1.62 3.09
CA HIS A 134 7.70 -0.27 2.52
C HIS A 134 9.05 0.46 2.63
N PRO A 135 10.09 -0.01 1.92
CA PRO A 135 11.43 0.54 2.04
C PRO A 135 11.50 2.03 1.66
N THR A 136 10.63 2.46 0.75
CA THR A 136 10.55 3.85 0.25
C THR A 136 9.87 4.84 1.20
N LEU A 137 9.26 4.39 2.30
CA LEU A 137 8.66 5.30 3.28
C LEU A 137 9.69 5.96 4.20
N HIS A 138 10.86 5.34 4.34
CA HIS A 138 11.88 5.75 5.31
C HIS A 138 13.07 6.46 4.68
N THR A 139 13.16 6.50 3.34
CA THR A 139 14.16 7.32 2.65
C THR A 139 13.92 8.80 2.97
N SER A 140 14.89 9.42 3.64
CA SER A 140 14.89 10.87 3.77
C SER A 140 14.92 11.46 2.36
N ALA A 141 13.98 12.34 2.05
CA ALA A 141 14.26 13.36 1.04
C ALA A 141 15.33 14.26 1.68
N GLY A 142 16.60 13.92 1.47
CA GLY A 142 17.72 14.52 2.19
C GLY A 142 19.02 13.75 2.01
N SER A 143 19.45 13.54 0.76
CA SER A 143 20.85 13.74 0.39
C SER A 143 20.86 14.59 -0.88
N ALA A 144 20.72 15.91 -0.69
CA ALA A 144 21.54 16.79 -1.51
C ALA A 144 22.98 16.55 -1.05
N SER A 145 23.67 15.62 -1.69
CA SER A 145 25.11 15.75 -1.94
C SER A 145 25.18 16.63 -3.19
N ASP A 146 25.27 17.94 -3.04
CA ASP A 146 26.54 18.65 -2.82
C ASP A 146 27.62 18.22 -3.82
N GLY A 147 28.06 19.18 -4.62
CA GLY A 147 28.68 18.98 -5.91
C GLY A 147 29.92 18.08 -5.88
N LEU A 148 29.88 17.02 -6.68
CA LEU A 148 31.09 16.43 -7.22
C LEU A 148 31.41 17.15 -8.53
N VAL A 149 32.32 18.11 -8.39
CA VAL A 149 33.13 18.67 -9.47
C VAL A 149 33.61 17.53 -10.35
N ALA A 150 33.24 17.55 -11.63
CA ALA A 150 33.85 16.69 -12.63
C ALA A 150 35.37 16.95 -12.63
N PRO A 151 36.23 15.94 -12.48
CA PRO A 151 37.62 16.15 -12.83
C PRO A 151 37.69 16.33 -14.35
N MET A 152 38.07 17.55 -14.75
CA MET A 152 38.60 17.86 -16.07
C MET A 152 39.71 16.86 -16.39
N VAL A 153 39.47 15.96 -17.34
CA VAL A 153 40.55 15.23 -17.99
C VAL A 153 41.10 16.15 -19.07
N SER A 154 42.18 16.85 -18.74
CA SER A 154 43.05 17.54 -19.68
C SER A 154 44.49 17.22 -19.33
N ALA A 155 45.08 16.27 -20.05
CA ALA A 155 46.50 16.30 -20.38
C ALA A 155 46.72 15.34 -21.55
N ALA A 156 46.88 15.93 -22.74
CA ALA A 156 47.60 15.33 -23.85
C ALA A 156 49.11 15.39 -23.57
N GLN A 157 49.84 14.39 -24.10
CA GLN A 157 51.27 14.42 -24.48
C GLN A 157 52.28 14.53 -23.30
N ASP A 158 53.48 13.94 -23.31
CA ASP A 158 54.28 13.20 -24.28
C ASP A 158 55.51 12.62 -23.51
N VAL A 159 56.08 11.52 -24.02
CA VAL A 159 57.55 11.30 -24.18
C VAL A 159 58.46 10.77 -23.02
N LEU A 160 59.23 9.73 -23.40
CA LEU A 160 60.53 9.19 -22.92
C LEU A 160 60.57 8.31 -21.65
N GLN A 161 60.78 6.99 -21.82
CA GLN A 161 62.09 6.36 -22.04
C GLN A 161 61.95 4.97 -22.67
#